data_AF-A0A3D1WX80-F1
#
_entry.id   AF-A0A3D1WX80-F1
#
_cell.length_a   1.000
_cell.length_b   1.000
_cell.length_c   1.000
_cell.angle_alpha   90.00
_cell.angle_beta   90.00
_cell.angle_gamma   90.00
#
_symmetry.space_group_name_H-M   'P 1'
#
loop_
_entity.id
_entity.type
_entity.pdbx_description
1 polymer ?
#
loop_
_entity_poly.entity_id
_entity_poly.type
_entity_poly.pdbx_seq_one_letter_code
_entity_poly.pdbx_strand_id
1 'polypeptide(L)'
;MRDKLEKIIKAYEELEKKLSDPAVASDIKEFTRLNKEYAHQSDLIAAAREYIGALDDIEAAKEMLRDTTDADEKEMLQMDISENE
;
A
#
# COMPACT_ATOMS: atom_id res chain seq x y z
N MET A 1 1.46 -10.15 8.26
CA MET A 1 1.70 -8.69 8.34
C MET A 1 0.79 -7.96 7.35
N ARG A 2 0.79 -8.38 6.08
CA ARG A 2 -0.07 -7.91 4.98
C ARG A 2 -1.53 -7.64 5.37
N ASP A 3 -2.27 -8.64 5.85
CA ASP A 3 -3.69 -8.47 6.23
C ASP A 3 -3.96 -7.34 7.24
N LYS A 4 -2.98 -7.04 8.11
CA LYS A 4 -3.09 -5.94 9.06
C LYS A 4 -2.91 -4.59 8.37
N LEU A 5 -1.94 -4.49 7.46
CA LEU A 5 -1.69 -3.28 6.68
C LEU A 5 -2.85 -2.98 5.74
N GLU A 6 -3.40 -3.99 5.07
CA GLU A 6 -4.58 -3.84 4.21
C GLU A 6 -5.80 -3.33 4.99
N LYS A 7 -6.01 -3.79 6.23
CA LYS A 7 -7.07 -3.27 7.10
C LYS A 7 -6.86 -1.79 7.45
N ILE A 8 -5.62 -1.37 7.70
CA ILE A 8 -5.29 0.02 8.03
C ILE A 8 -5.49 0.90 6.79
N ILE A 9 -5.04 0.46 5.61
CA ILE A 9 -5.26 1.15 4.33
C ILE A 9 -6.76 1.32 4.07
N LYS A 10 -7.55 0.26 4.27
CA LYS A 10 -9.01 0.33 4.10
C LYS A 10 -9.66 1.33 5.06
N ALA A 11 -9.24 1.38 6.32
CA ALA A 11 -9.74 2.35 7.28
C ALA A 11 -9.42 3.81 6.87
N TYR A 12 -8.24 4.02 6.29
CA TYR A 12 -7.83 5.31 5.75
C TYR A 12 -8.66 5.73 4.53
N GLU A 13 -8.96 4.80 3.61
CA GLU A 13 -9.83 5.04 2.46
C GLU A 13 -11.27 5.36 2.89
N GLU A 14 -11.77 4.73 3.95
CA GLU A 14 -13.06 5.07 4.55
C GLU A 14 -13.06 6.50 5.15
N LEU A 15 -11.94 6.94 5.71
CA LEU A 15 -11.75 8.30 6.21
C LEU A 15 -11.73 9.33 5.08
N GLU A 16 -11.01 9.04 4.00
CA GLU A 16 -10.98 9.84 2.77
C GLU A 16 -12.38 10.00 2.18
N LYS A 17 -13.13 8.89 2.11
CA LYS A 17 -14.52 8.91 1.64
C LYS A 17 -15.41 9.81 2.50
N LYS A 18 -15.29 9.74 3.83
CA LYS A 18 -16.02 10.64 4.75
C LYS A 18 -15.65 12.10 4.53
N LEU A 19 -14.37 12.41 4.30
CA LEU A 19 -13.93 13.78 4.01
C LEU A 19 -14.51 14.33 2.70
N SER A 20 -14.85 13.46 1.75
CA SER A 20 -15.54 13.84 0.51
C SER A 20 -17.06 14.01 0.64
N ASP A 21 -17.65 13.66 1.79
CA ASP A 21 -19.09 13.82 2.04
C ASP A 21 -19.42 15.31 2.27
N PRO A 22 -20.34 15.91 1.48
CA PRO A 22 -20.76 17.30 1.68
C PRO A 22 -21.31 17.59 3.09
N ALA A 23 -21.94 16.62 3.74
CA ALA A 23 -22.44 16.77 5.10
C ALA A 23 -21.28 16.98 6.09
N VAL A 24 -20.19 16.22 5.93
CA VAL A 24 -18.96 16.39 6.72
C VAL A 24 -18.26 17.69 6.35
N ALA A 25 -18.16 18.03 5.07
CA ALA A 25 -17.54 19.28 4.62
C ALA A 25 -18.26 20.53 5.14
N SER A 26 -19.58 20.44 5.36
CA SER A 26 -20.39 21.52 5.94
C SER A 26 -20.23 21.66 7.46
N ASP A 27 -19.75 20.62 8.16
CA ASP A 27 -19.41 20.65 9.58
C ASP A 27 -17.90 20.90 9.76
N ILE A 28 -17.53 22.18 9.92
CA ILE A 28 -16.13 22.60 10.07
C ILE A 28 -15.42 21.86 11.22
N LYS A 29 -16.13 21.55 12.31
CA LYS A 29 -15.53 20.91 13.48
C LYS A 29 -15.20 19.46 13.17
N GLU A 30 -16.14 18.73 12.58
CA GLU A 30 -15.96 17.33 12.20
C GLU A 30 -14.97 17.20 11.04
N PHE A 31 -15.06 18.05 10.03
CA PHE A 31 -14.09 18.11 8.93
C PHE A 31 -12.65 18.32 9.44
N THR A 32 -12.45 19.30 10.34
CA THR A 32 -11.12 19.58 10.91
C THR A 32 -10.58 18.38 11.71
N ARG A 33 -11.46 17.67 12.44
CA ARG A 33 -11.08 16.48 13.21
C ARG A 33 -10.63 15.35 12.28
N LEU A 34 -11.45 15.01 11.29
CA LEU A 34 -11.18 13.94 10.33
C LEU A 34 -9.95 14.25 9.46
N ASN A 35 -9.78 15.50 9.04
CA ASN A 35 -8.66 15.90 8.20
C ASN A 35 -7.32 15.80 8.94
N LYS A 36 -7.29 16.08 10.25
CA LYS A 36 -6.10 15.86 11.09
C LYS A 36 -5.78 14.37 11.25
N GLU A 37 -6.80 13.55 11.46
CA GLU A 37 -6.66 12.10 11.55
C GLU A 37 -6.14 11.48 10.24
N TYR A 38 -6.60 12.01 9.10
CA TYR A 38 -6.14 11.64 7.77
C TYR A 38 -4.68 12.04 7.57
N ALA A 39 -4.33 13.30 7.80
CA ALA A 39 -2.96 13.78 7.67
C ALA A 39 -1.98 13.06 8.60
N HIS A 40 -2.41 12.61 9.78
CA HIS A 40 -1.53 11.87 10.70
C HIS A 40 -1.21 10.45 10.22
N GLN A 41 -2.06 9.88 9.36
CA GLN A 41 -1.92 8.52 8.86
C GLN A 41 -1.33 8.43 7.46
N SER A 42 -1.26 9.54 6.70
CA SER A 42 -0.82 9.54 5.30
C SER A 42 0.52 8.85 5.07
N ASP A 43 1.51 9.16 5.92
CA ASP A 43 2.87 8.65 5.76
C ASP A 43 2.96 7.15 6.07
N LEU A 44 2.23 6.70 7.10
CA LEU A 44 2.10 5.28 7.43
C LEU A 44 1.43 4.51 6.29
N ILE A 45 0.39 5.09 5.68
CA ILE A 45 -0.33 4.47 4.57
C ILE A 45 0.52 4.41 3.30
N ALA A 46 1.30 5.46 3.01
CA ALA A 46 2.24 5.47 1.90
C ALA A 46 3.25 4.32 2.04
N ALA A 47 3.90 4.22 3.20
CA ALA A 47 4.85 3.14 3.50
C ALA A 47 4.18 1.74 3.48
N ALA A 48 2.94 1.63 3.96
CA ALA A 48 2.20 0.36 3.93
C ALA A 48 1.88 -0.10 2.51
N ARG A 49 1.51 0.83 1.62
CA ARG A 49 1.24 0.53 0.20
C ARG A 49 2.51 0.13 -0.54
N GLU A 50 3.61 0.85 -0.29
CA GLU A 50 4.93 0.51 -0.84
C GLU A 50 5.38 -0.89 -0.42
N TYR A 51 5.26 -1.21 0.87
CA TYR A 51 5.60 -2.54 1.38
C TYR A 51 4.76 -3.66 0.78
N ILE A 52 3.44 -3.45 0.62
CA ILE A 52 2.59 -4.47 -0.03
C ILE A 52 2.96 -4.62 -1.51
N GLY A 53 3.26 -3.52 -2.21
CA GLY A 53 3.73 -3.55 -3.59
C GLY A 53 5.02 -4.36 -3.74
N ALA A 54 6.03 -4.11 -2.90
CA ALA A 54 7.27 -4.88 -2.90
C ALA A 54 7.04 -6.38 -2.66
N LEU A 55 6.11 -6.75 -1.77
CA LEU A 55 5.73 -8.15 -1.56
C LEU A 55 5.09 -8.78 -2.80
N ASP A 56 4.21 -8.04 -3.49
CA ASP A 56 3.56 -8.51 -4.73
C ASP A 56 4.59 -8.67 -5.87
N ASP A 57 5.53 -7.73 -6.00
CA ASP A 57 6.61 -7.77 -6.98
C ASP A 57 7.53 -8.98 -6.74
N ILE A 58 7.90 -9.24 -5.47
CA ILE A 58 8.66 -10.44 -5.08
C ILE A 58 7.89 -11.72 -5.43
N GLU A 59 6.59 -11.76 -5.15
CA GLU A 59 5.77 -12.95 -5.41
C GLU A 59 5.68 -13.22 -6.92
N ALA A 60 5.44 -12.18 -7.73
CA ALA A 60 5.43 -12.27 -9.18
C ALA A 60 6.78 -12.72 -9.74
N ALA A 61 7.89 -12.14 -9.27
CA ALA A 61 9.23 -12.53 -9.69
C ALA A 61 9.55 -13.99 -9.32
N LYS A 62 9.11 -14.44 -8.12
CA LYS A 62 9.24 -15.84 -7.69
C LYS A 62 8.43 -16.81 -8.53
N GLU A 63 7.25 -16.42 -9.01
CA GLU A 63 6.46 -17.22 -9.95
C GLU A 63 7.17 -17.34 -11.30
N MET A 64 7.61 -16.23 -11.88
CA MET A 64 8.34 -16.23 -13.17
C MET A 64 9.64 -17.06 -13.09
N LEU A 65 10.36 -16.97 -11.97
CA LEU A 65 11.62 -17.69 -11.76
C LEU A 65 11.43 -19.22 -11.78
N ARG A 66 10.26 -19.71 -11.38
CA ARG A 66 9.94 -21.15 -11.40
C ARG A 66 9.73 -21.67 -12.82
N ASP A 67 9.24 -20.82 -13.71
CA ASP A 67 8.84 -21.20 -15.07
C ASP A 67 9.95 -20.96 -16.11
N THR A 68 10.88 -20.03 -15.84
CA THR A 68 12.01 -19.78 -16.76
C THR A 68 13.13 -20.82 -16.64
N THR A 69 13.71 -21.18 -17.79
CA THR A 69 14.95 -21.97 -17.89
C THR A 69 16.15 -21.16 -18.36
N ASP A 70 15.94 -19.92 -18.78
CA ASP A 70 16.98 -19.02 -19.26
C ASP A 70 17.85 -18.51 -18.10
N ALA A 71 19.16 -18.48 -18.28
CA ALA A 71 20.09 -18.15 -17.20
C ALA A 71 20.16 -16.64 -16.92
N ASP A 72 20.05 -15.81 -17.96
CA ASP A 72 20.11 -14.36 -17.84
C ASP A 72 18.81 -13.83 -17.23
N GLU A 73 17.67 -14.42 -17.63
CA GLU A 73 16.36 -14.12 -17.04
C GLU A 73 16.29 -14.51 -15.55
N LYS A 74 16.91 -15.64 -15.17
CA LYS A 74 17.02 -16.05 -13.75
C LYS A 74 17.81 -15.05 -12.92
N GLU A 75 18.92 -14.54 -13.43
CA GLU A 75 19.76 -13.58 -12.71
C GLU A 75 19.00 -12.26 -12.50
N MET A 76 18.29 -11.78 -13.53
CA MET A 76 17.44 -10.59 -13.44
C MET A 76 16.34 -10.75 -12.37
N LEU A 77 15.57 -11.83 -12.42
CA LEU A 77 14.49 -12.08 -11.45
C LEU A 77 15.02 -12.25 -10.01
N GLN A 78 16.22 -12.79 -9.84
CA GLN A 78 16.86 -12.87 -8.52
C GLN A 78 17.29 -11.50 -8.00
N MET A 79 17.77 -10.62 -8.87
CA MET A 79 18.06 -9.22 -8.50
C MET A 79 16.78 -8.50 -8.08
N ASP A 80 15.70 -8.62 -8.86
CA ASP A 80 14.41 -7.99 -8.54
C ASP A 80 13.86 -8.43 -7.17
N ILE A 81 14.00 -9.72 -6.84
CA ILE A 81 13.65 -10.24 -5.51
C ILE A 81 14.53 -9.60 -4.43
N SER A 82 15.85 -9.53 -4.65
CA SER A 82 16.79 -9.01 -3.66
C SER A 82 16.65 -7.51 -3.41
N GLU A 83 16.22 -6.73 -4.39
CA GLU A 83 16.01 -5.29 -4.24
C GLU A 83 14.77 -4.97 -3.40
N ASN A 84 13.82 -5.91 -3.31
CA ASN A 84 12.53 -5.75 -2.65
C ASN A 84 12.42 -6.49 -1.30
N GLU A 85 13.41 -7.29 -0.90
CA GLU A 85 13.48 -8.04 0.38
C GLU A 85 13.95 -7.17 1.57
#